data_AF-A0AAP5QMK6-F1
#
_entry.id   AF-A0AAP5QMK6-F1
#
_cell.length_a   1.000
_cell.length_b   1.000
_cell.length_c   1.000
_cell.angle_alpha   90.00
_cell.angle_beta   90.00
_cell.angle_gamma   90.00
#
_symmetry.space_group_name_H-M   'P 1'
#
loop_
_entity.id
_entity.type
_entity.pdbx_description
1 polymer ?
#
loop_
_entity_poly.entity_id
_entity_poly.type
_entity_poly.pdbx_seq_one_letter_code
_entity_poly.pdbx_strand_id
1 'polypeptide(L)'
;MELTKKITTAIGTYEIKLSVEEGTGLGWDILEWKVKDLTTESLLAVGNGVPGLSTGLRKWSLIEQVKKIIERVEADELRRKNKNKDIEEFNDWNGVLNA
;
A
#
# COMPACT_ATOMS: atom_id res chain seq x y z
N MET A 1 17.57 -6.22 -8.75
CA MET A 1 18.27 -5.59 -7.60
C MET A 1 17.29 -5.48 -6.46
N GLU A 2 17.71 -5.82 -5.24
CA GLU A 2 16.86 -5.69 -4.05
C GLU A 2 17.14 -4.37 -3.33
N LEU A 3 16.10 -3.62 -3.01
CA LEU A 3 16.17 -2.38 -2.24
C LEU A 3 15.28 -2.49 -1.00
N THR A 4 15.74 -1.93 0.11
CA THR A 4 14.95 -1.83 1.34
C THR A 4 15.01 -0.42 1.88
N LYS A 5 13.87 0.13 2.28
CA LYS A 5 13.80 1.48 2.84
C LYS A 5 12.73 1.58 3.92
N LYS A 6 13.03 2.40 4.93
CA LYS A 6 12.08 2.85 5.93
C LYS A 6 11.37 4.13 5.45
N ILE A 7 10.05 4.15 5.53
CA ILE A 7 9.20 5.28 5.14
C ILE A 7 8.30 5.63 6.31
N THR A 8 8.29 6.91 6.70
CA THR A 8 7.38 7.41 7.74
C THR A 8 6.42 8.40 7.08
N THR A 9 5.13 8.20 7.32
CA THR A 9 4.03 9.06 6.89
C THR A 9 3.29 9.59 8.11
N ALA A 10 2.23 10.37 7.89
CA ALA A 10 1.35 10.81 8.96
C ALA A 10 0.55 9.65 9.60
N ILE A 11 0.36 8.55 8.87
CA ILE A 11 -0.50 7.43 9.28
C ILE A 11 0.33 6.34 9.97
N GLY A 12 1.59 6.17 9.59
CA GLY A 12 2.43 5.13 10.17
C GLY A 12 3.87 5.15 9.72
N THR A 13 4.60 4.13 10.16
CA THR A 13 5.99 3.91 9.75
C THR A 13 6.11 2.51 9.17
N TYR A 14 6.67 2.44 7.97
CA TYR A 14 6.67 1.24 7.13
C TYR A 14 8.08 0.86 6.71
N GLU A 15 8.32 -0.44 6.55
CA GLU A 15 9.45 -0.97 5.79
C GLU A 15 8.93 -1.41 4.42
N ILE A 16 9.51 -0.85 3.36
CA ILE A 16 9.27 -1.30 2.00
C ILE A 16 10.49 -2.06 1.49
N LYS A 17 10.25 -3.25 0.94
CA LYS A 17 11.22 -4.03 0.16
C LYS A 17 10.79 -4.04 -1.30
N LEU A 18 11.72 -3.80 -2.20
CA LEU A 18 11.49 -3.71 -3.64
C LEU A 18 12.46 -4.64 -4.36
N SER A 19 11.93 -5.41 -5.31
CA SER A 19 12.72 -5.99 -6.38
C SER A 19 12.60 -5.09 -7.60
N VAL A 20 13.72 -4.53 -8.04
CA VAL A 20 13.77 -3.58 -9.16
C VAL A 20 14.74 -4.03 -10.24
N GLU A 21 14.45 -3.71 -11.48
CA GLU A 21 15.37 -3.88 -12.60
C GLU A 21 15.59 -2.57 -13.36
N GLU A 22 16.69 -2.50 -14.09
CA GLU A 22 16.92 -1.40 -15.02
C GLU A 22 15.96 -1.59 -16.20
N GLY A 23 15.03 -0.66 -16.36
CA GLY A 23 14.05 -0.72 -17.44
C GLY A 23 14.73 -0.52 -18.79
N THR A 24 14.04 -0.88 -19.89
CA THR A 24 14.55 -0.73 -21.27
C THR A 24 14.79 0.72 -21.73
N GLY A 25 14.82 1.69 -20.81
CA GLY A 25 15.02 3.13 -21.04
C GLY A 25 15.86 3.80 -19.94
N LEU A 26 15.44 4.99 -19.47
CA LEU A 26 16.10 5.72 -18.36
C LEU A 26 15.20 5.62 -17.13
N GLY A 27 15.37 4.58 -16.31
CA GLY A 27 14.57 4.40 -15.12
C GLY A 27 14.69 3.01 -14.52
N TRP A 28 14.11 2.87 -13.33
CA TRP A 28 13.98 1.61 -12.62
C TRP A 28 12.55 1.13 -12.74
N ASP A 29 12.38 -0.14 -13.09
CA ASP A 29 11.08 -0.80 -13.07
C ASP A 29 10.96 -1.61 -11.77
N ILE A 30 9.92 -1.36 -10.98
CA ILE A 30 9.60 -2.17 -9.81
C ILE A 30 8.88 -3.43 -10.28
N LEU A 31 9.53 -4.58 -10.12
CA LEU A 31 8.98 -5.89 -10.44
C LEU A 31 8.03 -6.34 -9.33
N GLU A 32 8.53 -6.33 -8.11
CA GLU A 32 7.82 -6.79 -6.92
C GLU A 32 8.07 -5.85 -5.75
N TRP A 33 7.11 -5.76 -4.86
CA TRP A 33 7.25 -4.98 -3.63
C TRP A 33 6.49 -5.60 -2.47
N LYS A 34 7.01 -5.35 -1.27
CA LYS A 34 6.45 -5.81 0.00
C LYS A 34 6.47 -4.66 0.99
N VAL A 35 5.34 -4.38 1.62
CA VAL A 35 5.20 -3.33 2.64
C VAL A 35 4.83 -3.95 3.97
N LYS A 36 5.63 -3.66 4.99
CA LYS A 36 5.39 -4.05 6.38
C LYS A 36 5.17 -2.83 7.23
N ASP A 37 4.29 -2.95 8.21
CA ASP A 37 4.23 -2.04 9.33
C ASP A 37 5.43 -2.31 10.26
N LEU A 38 6.22 -1.29 10.58
CA LEU A 38 7.37 -1.43 11.47
C LEU A 38 6.98 -1.44 12.95
N THR A 39 5.81 -0.91 13.30
CA THR A 39 5.33 -0.88 14.69
C THR A 39 4.73 -2.22 15.09
N THR A 40 3.96 -2.84 14.19
CA THR A 40 3.30 -4.13 14.46
C THR A 40 4.01 -5.32 13.84
N GLU A 41 5.11 -5.09 13.11
CA GLU A 41 5.86 -6.05 12.28
C GLU A 41 5.00 -6.83 11.25
N SER A 42 3.76 -6.40 11.04
CA SER A 42 2.78 -7.10 10.23
C SER A 42 2.98 -6.82 8.75
N LEU A 43 2.78 -7.84 7.92
CA LEU A 43 2.75 -7.69 6.47
C LEU A 43 1.44 -7.02 6.06
N LEU A 44 1.51 -5.79 5.55
CA LEU A 44 0.32 -5.05 5.12
C LEU A 44 -0.08 -5.42 3.69
N ALA A 45 0.91 -5.49 2.79
CA ALA A 45 0.66 -5.74 1.38
C ALA A 45 1.90 -6.29 0.64
N VAL A 46 1.62 -7.00 -0.45
CA VAL A 46 2.58 -7.45 -1.45
C VAL A 46 1.96 -7.23 -2.83
N GLY A 47 2.78 -6.88 -3.81
CA GLY A 47 2.28 -6.69 -5.17
C GLY A 47 3.39 -6.64 -6.20
N ASN A 48 2.95 -6.71 -7.46
CA ASN A 48 3.83 -6.68 -8.62
C ASN A 48 3.53 -5.42 -9.44
N GLY A 49 4.57 -4.77 -9.95
CA GLY A 49 4.45 -3.50 -10.64
C GLY A 49 3.92 -2.36 -9.75
N VAL A 50 3.83 -1.17 -10.33
CA VAL A 50 3.30 0.01 -9.60
C VAL A 50 1.77 0.06 -9.74
N PRO A 51 1.03 0.19 -8.63
CA PRO A 51 -0.42 0.34 -8.67
C PRO A 51 -0.91 1.51 -9.53
N GLY A 52 -1.89 1.24 -10.41
CA GLY A 52 -2.53 2.29 -11.20
C GLY A 52 -1.64 2.90 -12.30
N LEU A 53 -0.48 2.31 -12.56
CA LEU A 53 0.41 2.73 -13.64
C LEU A 53 -0.12 2.19 -14.98
N SER A 54 -0.93 2.98 -15.69
CA SER A 54 -1.18 2.73 -17.11
C SER A 54 0.09 3.09 -17.89
N THR A 55 0.50 2.21 -18.80
CA THR A 55 1.74 2.23 -19.61
C THR A 55 1.96 3.46 -20.52
N GLY A 56 1.28 4.59 -20.29
CA GLY A 56 1.10 5.63 -21.30
C GLY A 56 1.67 7.04 -21.08
N LEU A 57 1.89 7.56 -19.85
CA LEU A 57 1.94 9.05 -19.74
C LEU A 57 2.96 9.77 -18.85
N ARG A 58 3.89 9.12 -18.17
CA ARG A 58 5.08 9.80 -17.63
C ARG A 58 6.12 8.78 -17.24
N LYS A 59 7.40 9.12 -17.39
CA LYS A 59 8.49 8.38 -16.74
C LYS A 59 8.47 8.75 -15.26
N TRP A 60 8.27 7.77 -14.38
CA TRP A 60 8.23 8.00 -12.93
C TRP A 60 9.57 7.60 -12.34
N SER A 61 10.13 8.48 -11.52
CA SER A 61 11.26 8.12 -10.67
C SER A 61 10.88 6.99 -9.71
N LEU A 62 11.87 6.21 -9.27
CA LEU A 62 11.65 5.14 -8.30
C LEU A 62 10.96 5.66 -7.02
N ILE A 63 11.26 6.90 -6.61
CA ILE A 63 10.62 7.53 -5.45
C ILE A 63 9.13 7.79 -5.70
N GLU A 64 8.74 8.28 -6.86
CA GLU A 64 7.33 8.51 -7.20
C GLU A 64 6.55 7.19 -7.27
N GLN A 65 7.17 6.15 -7.81
CA GLN A 65 6.60 4.80 -7.85
C GLN A 65 6.35 4.27 -6.43
N VAL A 66 7.33 4.42 -5.53
CA VAL A 66 7.20 4.05 -4.11
C VAL A 66 6.11 4.84 -3.40
N LYS A 67 5.99 6.15 -3.66
CA LYS A 67 4.91 6.97 -3.08
C LYS A 67 3.52 6.40 -3.45
N LYS A 68 3.31 5.98 -4.71
CA LYS A 68 2.05 5.36 -5.13
C LYS A 68 1.76 4.04 -4.43
N ILE A 69 2.78 3.22 -4.22
CA ILE A 69 2.65 1.98 -3.47
C ILE A 69 2.18 2.28 -2.05
N ILE A 70 2.82 3.23 -1.35
CA ILE A 70 2.45 3.59 0.02
C ILE A 70 1.05 4.21 0.09
N GLU A 71 0.70 5.14 -0.82
CA GLU A 71 -0.64 5.74 -0.89
C GLU A 71 -1.73 4.66 -1.02
N ARG A 72 -1.50 3.65 -1.87
CA ARG A 72 -2.44 2.53 -2.02
C ARG A 72 -2.54 1.70 -0.75
N VAL A 73 -1.40 1.34 -0.13
CA VAL A 73 -1.39 0.53 1.09
C VAL A 73 -2.14 1.24 2.21
N GLU A 74 -1.92 2.55 2.40
CA GLU A 74 -2.64 3.34 3.40
C GLU A 74 -4.14 3.39 3.13
N ALA A 75 -4.55 3.55 1.85
CA ALA A 75 -5.96 3.54 1.48
C ALA A 75 -6.62 2.17 1.72
N ASP A 76 -5.94 1.07 1.39
CA ASP A 76 -6.44 -0.29 1.62
C ASP A 76 -6.55 -0.59 3.14
N GLU A 77 -5.59 -0.15 3.95
CA GLU A 77 -5.64 -0.27 5.41
C GLU A 77 -6.78 0.55 6.02
N LEU A 78 -7.00 1.78 5.56
CA LEU A 78 -8.12 2.60 6.00
C LEU A 78 -9.46 1.94 5.63
N ARG A 79 -9.56 1.37 4.42
CA ARG A 79 -10.76 0.65 3.98
C ARG A 79 -11.03 -0.59 4.83
N ARG A 80 -9.98 -1.34 5.20
CA ARG A 80 -10.07 -2.50 6.11
C ARG A 80 -10.59 -2.08 7.49
N LYS A 81 -10.04 -1.00 8.06
CA LYS A 81 -10.48 -0.46 9.36
C LYS A 81 -11.95 -0.05 9.35
N ASN A 82 -12.37 0.69 8.32
CA ASN A 82 -13.77 1.09 8.19
C ASN A 82 -14.70 -0.12 8.06
N LYS A 83 -14.34 -1.10 7.23
CA LYS A 83 -15.14 -2.34 7.09
C LYS A 83 -15.28 -3.08 8.43
N ASN A 84 -14.21 -3.17 9.22
CA ASN A 84 -14.28 -3.81 10.53
C ASN A 84 -15.22 -3.05 11.47
N LYS A 85 -15.18 -1.72 11.44
CA LYS A 85 -16.10 -0.89 12.22
C LYS A 85 -17.55 -1.08 11.79
N ASP A 86 -17.83 -1.14 10.49
CA ASP A 86 -19.19 -1.39 9.99
C ASP A 86 -19.72 -2.76 10.46
N ILE A 87 -18.86 -3.78 10.51
CA ILE A 87 -19.20 -5.12 11.02
C ILE A 87 -19.45 -5.09 12.54
N GLU A 88 -18.62 -4.36 13.29
CA GLU A 88 -18.80 -4.18 14.73
C GLU A 88 -20.12 -3.46 15.05
N GLU A 89 -20.41 -2.34 14.37
CA GLU A 89 -21.66 -1.60 14.51
C GLU A 89 -22.88 -2.47 14.19
N PHE A 90 -22.80 -3.30 13.14
CA PHE A 90 -23.88 -4.24 12.81
C PHE A 90 -24.06 -5.33 13.89
N ASN A 91 -22.96 -5.89 14.41
CA ASN A 91 -23.03 -6.93 15.44
C ASN A 91 -23.56 -6.40 16.79
N ASP A 92 -23.25 -5.15 17.11
CA ASP A 92 -23.73 -4.47 18.32
C ASP A 92 -25.19 -4.00 18.21
N TRP A 93 -25.77 -4.03 17.02
CA TRP A 93 -27.14 -3.62 16.78
C TRP A 93 -28.15 -4.63 17.35
N ASN A 94 -28.68 -4.35 18.54
CA ASN A 94 -29.84 -5.03 19.11
C ASN A 94 -31.12 -4.55 18.41
N GLY A 95 -31.43 -5.16 17.26
CA GLY A 95 -32.46 -4.73 16.32
C GLY A 95 -33.88 -4.57 16.86
N VAL A 96 -34.18 -3.38 17.40
CA VAL A 96 -35.55 -2.87 17.50
C VAL A 96 -35.81 -1.98 16.29
N LEU A 97 -36.29 -2.59 15.20
CA LEU A 97 -36.97 -1.86 14.13
C LEU A 97 -38.42 -1.65 14.57
N ASN A 98 -38.66 -0.59 15.33
CA ASN A 98 -40.03 -0.13 15.52
C ASN A 98 -40.52 0.42 14.17
N ALA A 99 -41.39 -0.34 13.51
CA ALA A 99 -42.21 0.10 12.39
C ALA A 99 -43.40 0.93 12.90
#